data_AF-A0A923SGN0-F1
#
_entry.id   AF-A0A923SGN0-F1
#
_cell.length_a   1.000
_cell.length_b   1.000
_cell.length_c   1.000
_cell.angle_alpha   90.00
_cell.angle_beta   90.00
_cell.angle_gamma   90.00
#
_symmetry.space_group_name_H-M   'P 1'
#
loop_
_entity.id
_entity.type
_entity.pdbx_description
1 polymer ?
#
loop_
_entity_poly.entity_id
_entity_poly.type
_entity_poly.pdbx_seq_one_letter_code
_entity_poly.pdbx_strand_id
1 'polypeptide(L)' 'MLAAAGLPAWAQVSRDDAAVVAQRETGGRVLSVERVDAGGRPMWRVKVVTGRGEVRVVLVDMATGQTR' A
#
# COMPACT_ATOMS: atom_id res chain seq x y z
N MET A 1 -0.79 -29.03 17.69
CA MET A 1 -1.23 -27.62 17.82
C MET A 1 -0.30 -26.79 16.93
N LEU A 2 -0.71 -26.41 15.71
CA LEU A 2 0.12 -25.59 14.83
C LEU A 2 -0.03 -24.12 15.23
N ALA A 3 1.08 -23.46 15.58
CA ALA A 3 1.12 -22.03 15.82
C ALA A 3 1.07 -21.29 14.47
N ALA A 4 0.07 -20.43 14.28
CA ALA A 4 0.05 -19.48 13.16
C ALA A 4 1.08 -18.39 13.46
N ALA A 5 2.20 -18.40 12.75
CA ALA A 5 3.17 -17.32 12.79
C ALA A 5 2.57 -16.09 12.10
N GLY A 6 2.02 -15.16 12.88
CA GLY A 6 1.74 -13.82 12.39
C GLY A 6 3.06 -13.18 11.96
N LEU A 7 3.11 -12.63 10.74
CA LEU A 7 4.28 -11.87 10.31
C LEU A 7 4.54 -10.76 11.34
N PRO A 8 5.78 -10.62 11.86
CA PRO A 8 6.08 -9.58 12.82
C PRO A 8 5.69 -8.22 12.21
N ALA A 9 5.19 -7.30 13.04
CA ALA A 9 4.75 -5.98 12.58
C ALA A 9 5.86 -5.21 11.82
N TRP A 10 7.13 -5.57 12.04
CA TRP A 10 8.30 -5.04 11.32
C TRP A 10 8.55 -5.66 9.94
N ALA A 11 7.89 -6.77 9.59
CA ALA A 11 7.92 -7.37 8.26
C ALA A 11 6.76 -6.90 7.37
N GLN A 12 5.82 -6.12 7.92
CA GLN A 12 4.76 -5.51 7.12
C GLN A 12 5.31 -4.28 6.41
N VAL A 13 4.88 -4.09 5.17
CA VAL A 13 5.17 -2.89 4.38
C VAL A 13 4.68 -1.69 5.16
N SER A 14 5.57 -0.75 5.42
CA SER A 14 5.23 0.47 6.14
C SER A 14 4.37 1.40 5.27
N ARG A 15 3.76 2.39 5.92
CA ARG A 15 3.01 3.44 5.24
C ARG A 15 3.89 4.18 4.21
N ASP A 16 5.14 4.43 4.57
CA ASP A 16 6.06 5.20 3.73
C ASP A 16 6.61 4.36 2.58
N ASP A 17 6.85 3.07 2.80
CA ASP A 17 7.20 2.13 1.73
C ASP A 17 6.08 2.03 0.69
N ALA A 18 4.82 1.93 1.14
CA ALA A 18 3.67 1.94 0.24
C ALA A 18 3.56 3.24 -0.55
N ALA A 19 3.88 4.38 0.06
CA ALA A 19 3.97 5.67 -0.64
C ALA A 19 5.06 5.65 -1.73
N VAL A 20 6.23 5.08 -1.45
CA VAL A 20 7.33 4.95 -2.42
C VAL A 20 6.94 4.03 -3.57
N VAL A 21 6.33 2.88 -3.28
CA VAL A 21 5.84 1.92 -4.30
C VAL A 21 4.84 2.61 -5.24
N ALA A 22 3.83 3.28 -4.69
CA ALA A 22 2.82 3.97 -5.49
C ALA A 22 3.39 5.13 -6.33
N GLN A 23 4.36 5.88 -5.80
CA GLN A 23 5.05 6.93 -6.56
C GLN A 23 5.84 6.35 -7.73
N ARG A 24 6.55 5.23 -7.53
CA ARG A 24 7.32 4.56 -8.58
C ARG A 24 6.43 4.04 -9.71
N GLU A 25 5.27 3.48 -9.37
CA GLU A 25 4.33 2.95 -10.36
C GLU A 25 3.67 4.05 -11.20
N THR A 26 3.30 5.17 -10.56
CA THR A 26 2.48 6.20 -11.20
C THR A 26 3.27 7.41 -11.70
N GLY A 27 4.48 7.64 -11.20
CA GLY A 27 5.27 8.86 -11.41
C GLY A 27 4.64 10.12 -10.78
N GLY A 28 3.63 9.96 -9.91
CA GLY A 28 2.88 11.08 -9.33
C GLY A 28 3.28 11.43 -7.89
N ARG A 29 2.58 12.40 -7.29
CA ARG A 29 2.75 12.83 -5.90
C ARG A 29 1.69 12.20 -5.01
N VAL A 30 2.11 11.59 -3.90
CA VAL A 30 1.19 10.99 -2.91
C VAL A 30 0.41 12.08 -2.19
N LEU A 31 -0.90 11.91 -2.13
CA LEU A 31 -1.84 12.77 -1.40
C LEU A 31 -2.21 12.18 -0.04
N SER A 32 -2.49 10.88 0.00
CA SER A 32 -2.79 10.17 1.25
C SER A 32 -2.37 8.71 1.18
N VAL A 33 -2.09 8.14 2.35
CA VAL A 33 -1.90 6.70 2.55
C VAL A 33 -2.75 6.29 3.73
N GLU A 34 -3.73 5.43 3.47
CA GLU A 34 -4.75 4.98 4.42
C GLU A 34 -4.73 3.45 4.51
N ARG A 35 -4.81 2.89 5.73
CA ARG A 35 -4.99 1.44 5.89
C ARG A 35 -6.44 1.08 5.62
N VAL A 36 -6.67 0.08 4.79
CA VAL A 36 -8.00 -0.43 4.46
C VAL A 36 -8.03 -1.96 4.53
N ASP A 37 -9.20 -2.52 4.75
CA ASP A 37 -9.44 -3.95 4.55
C ASP A 37 -10.08 -4.14 3.16
N ALA A 38 -9.48 -5.01 2.34
CA ALA A 38 -10.01 -5.38 1.03
C ALA A 38 -10.23 -6.89 0.98
N GLY A 39 -11.42 -7.33 1.39
CA GLY A 39 -11.80 -8.74 1.36
C GLY A 39 -11.05 -9.58 2.40
N GLY A 40 -10.89 -9.07 3.62
CA GLY A 40 -10.18 -9.73 4.71
C GLY A 40 -8.66 -9.63 4.61
N ARG A 41 -8.14 -8.83 3.68
CA ARG A 41 -6.70 -8.61 3.49
C ARG A 41 -6.37 -7.15 3.78
N PRO A 42 -5.47 -6.87 4.73
CA PRO A 42 -5.05 -5.51 5.03
C PRO A 42 -4.21 -4.95 3.87
N MET A 43 -4.59 -3.77 3.40
CA MET A 43 -3.99 -3.07 2.26
C MET A 43 -3.70 -1.62 2.63
N TRP A 44 -2.72 -1.02 1.98
CA TRP A 44 -2.57 0.42 1.90
C TRP A 44 -3.32 0.94 0.67
N ARG A 45 -4.26 1.85 0.89
CA ARG A 45 -4.85 2.66 -0.17
C ARG A 45 -4.02 3.93 -0.31
N VAL A 46 -3.29 4.03 -1.40
CA VAL A 46 -2.46 5.20 -1.70
C VAL A 46 -3.15 6.04 -2.77
N LYS A 47 -3.50 7.28 -2.44
CA LYS A 47 -4.00 8.25 -3.43
C LYS A 47 -2.83 9.03 -3.99
N VAL A 48 -2.70 9.07 -5.31
CA VAL A 48 -1.62 9.77 -6.01
C VAL A 48 -2.21 10.73 -7.04
N VAL A 49 -1.73 11.97 -7.07
CA VAL A 49 -1.98 12.89 -8.19
C VAL A 49 -0.87 12.74 -9.23
N THR A 50 -1.24 12.46 -10.47
CA THR A 50 -0.28 12.34 -11.59
C THR A 50 0.15 13.71 -12.11
N GLY A 51 1.18 13.76 -12.94
CA GLY A 51 1.61 15.00 -13.62
C GLY A 51 0.53 15.63 -14.51
N ARG A 52 -0.52 14.89 -14.87
CA ARG A 52 -1.69 15.39 -15.64
C ARG A 52 -2.82 15.93 -14.76
N GLY A 53 -2.67 15.87 -13.43
CA GLY A 53 -3.70 16.28 -12.48
C GLY A 53 -4.76 15.21 -12.18
N GLU A 54 -4.69 14.04 -12.80
CA GLU A 54 -5.57 12.90 -12.49
C GLU A 54 -5.21 12.31 -11.11
N VAL A 55 -6.22 11.97 -10.31
CA VAL A 55 -6.03 11.22 -9.07
C VAL A 55 -6.20 9.72 -9.34
N ARG A 56 -5.18 8.94 -9.00
CA ARG A 56 -5.17 7.47 -9.07
C ARG A 56 -5.13 6.88 -7.67
N VAL A 57 -5.77 5.74 -7.52
CA VAL A 57 -5.73 4.94 -6.28
C VAL A 57 -4.89 3.70 -6.57
N VAL A 58 -3.83 3.51 -5.80
CA VAL A 58 -2.99 2.31 -5.84
C VAL A 58 -3.24 1.52 -4.56
N LEU A 59 -3.60 0.24 -4.67
CA LEU A 59 -3.71 -0.66 -3.53
C LEU A 59 -2.40 -1.41 -3.38
N VAL A 60 -1.74 -1.27 -2.22
CA VAL A 60 -0.49 -1.97 -1.91
C VAL A 60 -0.76 -2.99 -0.80
N ASP A 61 -0.41 -4.24 -1.06
CA ASP A 61 -0.51 -5.30 -0.06
C ASP A 61 0.40 -5.06 1.14
N MET A 62 -0.14 -5.08 2.36
CA MET A 62 0.68 -4.81 3.56
C MET A 62 1.67 -5.93 3.89
N ALA A 63 1.44 -7.15 3.41
CA ALA A 63 2.32 -8.29 3.66
C ALA A 63 3.39 -8.44 2.56
N THR A 64 3.08 -8.09 1.31
CA THR A 64 3.96 -8.37 0.17
C THR A 64 4.48 -7.12 -0.56
N GLY A 65 3.84 -5.98 -0.41
CA GLY A 65 4.16 -4.76 -1.15
C GLY A 65 3.74 -4.77 -2.62
N GLN A 66 3.03 -5.81 -3.05
CA GLN A 66 2.52 -5.89 -4.42
C GLN A 66 1.36 -4.94 -4.63
N THR A 67 1.30 -4.35 -5.83
CA THR A 67 0.21 -3.46 -6.24
C THR A 67 -0.89 -4.21 -6.98
N ARG A 68 -2.11 -3.68 -6.88
CA ARG A 68 -3.32 -4.17 -7.57
C ARG A 68 -4.08 -3.03 -8.21
#